data_AF-A0A2G6JGL2-F1
#
_entry.id   AF-A0A2G6JGL2-F1
#
_cell.length_a   1.000
_cell.length_b   1.000
_cell.length_c   1.000
_cell.angle_alpha   90.00
_cell.angle_beta   90.00
_cell.angle_gamma   90.00
#
_symmetry.space_group_name_H-M   'P 1'
#
loop_
_entity.id
_entity.type
_entity.pdbx_description
1 polymer ?
#
loop_
_entity_poly.entity_id
_entity_poly.type
_entity_poly.pdbx_seq_one_letter_code
_entity_poly.pdbx_strand_id
1 'polypeptide(L)'
;MGYDLRITRSIDWTSNRGQEIPSSEWLDLVESDPELRLDPAYGPFAARFGKSAFFDWYEGNVLTTDADFATVSKLLRLAEALSGIVQGDNGEFYDTANQWSRERPRGHKQHGRA
;
A
#
# COMPACT_ATOMS: atom_id res chain seq x y z
N MET A 1 4.92 7.78 14.42
CA MET A 1 3.95 7.99 13.33
C MET A 1 4.69 7.73 12.04
N GLY A 2 4.34 6.63 11.39
CA GLY A 2 4.94 6.22 10.12
C GLY A 2 4.37 7.05 8.97
N TYR A 3 4.96 6.89 7.79
CA TYR A 3 4.42 7.45 6.55
C TYR A 3 3.54 6.40 5.87
N ASP A 4 2.29 6.76 5.56
CA ASP A 4 1.35 5.84 4.95
C ASP A 4 1.30 6.02 3.43
N LEU A 5 1.13 4.89 2.76
CA LEU A 5 0.83 4.81 1.34
C LEU A 5 -0.48 4.08 1.16
N ARG A 6 -1.29 4.53 0.21
CA ARG A 6 -2.60 3.97 -0.07
C ARG A 6 -2.77 3.72 -1.57
N ILE A 7 -3.43 2.62 -1.91
CA ILE A 7 -4.01 2.38 -3.23
C ILE A 7 -5.44 2.89 -3.20
N THR A 8 -5.76 3.80 -4.11
CA THR A 8 -7.11 4.32 -4.35
C THR A 8 -7.38 4.35 -5.84
N ARG A 9 -8.64 4.23 -6.28
CA ARG A 9 -9.01 4.51 -7.69
C ARG A 9 -9.42 5.96 -7.92
N SER A 10 -9.63 6.70 -6.82
CA SER A 10 -9.99 8.11 -6.87
C SER A 10 -8.76 9.00 -6.95
N ILE A 11 -8.96 10.23 -7.41
CA ILE A 11 -7.93 11.28 -7.38
C ILE A 11 -7.54 11.68 -5.95
N ASP A 12 -8.38 11.38 -4.96
CA ASP A 12 -8.10 11.61 -3.55
C ASP A 12 -8.65 10.44 -2.74
N TRP A 13 -7.79 9.79 -1.96
CA TRP A 13 -8.15 8.66 -1.11
C TRP A 13 -9.27 8.98 -0.11
N THR A 14 -9.41 10.24 0.32
CA THR A 14 -10.48 10.70 1.23
C THR A 14 -11.84 10.83 0.54
N SER A 15 -11.85 10.89 -0.78
CA SER A 15 -13.03 11.13 -1.62
C SER A 15 -13.21 10.00 -2.64
N ASN A 16 -13.20 8.75 -2.19
CA ASN A 16 -13.27 7.57 -3.05
C ASN A 16 -14.70 7.00 -3.26
N ARG A 17 -15.74 7.74 -2.87
CA ARG A 17 -17.13 7.28 -3.01
C ARG A 17 -17.46 6.93 -4.46
N GLY A 18 -17.93 5.71 -4.70
CA GLY A 18 -18.24 5.17 -6.04
C GLY A 18 -17.02 4.68 -6.82
N GLN A 19 -15.82 4.75 -6.23
CA GLN A 19 -14.54 4.30 -6.79
C GLN A 19 -13.80 3.39 -5.79
N GLU A 20 -14.52 2.84 -4.81
CA GLU A 20 -13.96 1.95 -3.81
C GLU A 20 -13.41 0.68 -4.46
N ILE A 21 -12.27 0.19 -3.97
CA ILE A 21 -11.83 -1.18 -4.20
C ILE A 21 -12.73 -2.06 -3.33
N PRO A 22 -13.52 -2.99 -3.88
CA PRO A 22 -14.30 -3.92 -3.07
C PRO A 22 -13.37 -4.79 -2.22
N SER A 23 -13.75 -5.06 -0.97
CA SER A 23 -12.95 -5.93 -0.11
C SER A 23 -12.80 -7.34 -0.66
N SER A 24 -13.80 -7.84 -1.40
CA SER A 24 -13.72 -9.13 -2.11
C SER A 24 -12.65 -9.13 -3.20
N GLU A 25 -12.52 -8.03 -3.94
CA GLU A 25 -11.49 -7.91 -4.99
C GLU A 25 -10.08 -7.91 -4.39
N TRP A 26 -9.92 -7.24 -3.25
CA TRP A 26 -8.67 -7.32 -2.48
C TRP A 26 -8.37 -8.74 -1.99
N LEU A 27 -9.37 -9.43 -1.42
CA LEU A 27 -9.18 -10.80 -0.95
C LEU A 27 -8.83 -11.77 -2.08
N ASP A 28 -9.53 -11.70 -3.21
CA ASP A 28 -9.25 -12.51 -4.40
C ASP A 28 -7.80 -12.28 -4.88
N LEU A 29 -7.35 -11.02 -4.88
CA LEU A 29 -5.97 -10.68 -5.23
C LEU A 29 -4.98 -11.29 -4.23
N VAL A 30 -5.20 -11.15 -2.92
CA VAL A 30 -4.33 -11.72 -1.88
C VAL A 30 -4.25 -13.24 -2.00
N GLU A 31 -5.37 -13.92 -2.25
CA GLU A 31 -5.41 -15.37 -2.42
C GLU A 31 -4.67 -15.85 -3.68
N SER A 32 -4.70 -15.06 -4.75
CA SER A 32 -3.99 -15.36 -6.01
C SER A 32 -2.48 -15.08 -5.96
N ASP A 33 -2.02 -14.27 -4.99
CA ASP A 33 -0.65 -13.78 -4.92
C ASP A 33 0.20 -14.59 -3.93
N PRO A 34 1.15 -15.42 -4.40
CA PRO A 34 1.93 -16.29 -3.53
C PRO A 34 2.89 -15.55 -2.59
N GLU A 35 3.15 -14.27 -2.82
CA GLU A 35 3.98 -13.44 -1.94
C GLU A 35 3.19 -12.86 -0.76
N LEU A 36 1.86 -12.91 -0.82
CA LEU A 36 0.95 -12.42 0.21
C LEU A 36 0.35 -13.56 1.03
N ARG A 37 0.07 -13.27 2.30
CA ARG A 37 -0.62 -14.21 3.20
C ARG A 37 -1.56 -13.45 4.09
N LEU A 38 -2.84 -13.80 4.07
CA LEU A 38 -3.80 -13.28 5.04
C LEU A 38 -3.32 -13.55 6.47
N ASP A 39 -3.52 -12.56 7.33
CA ASP A 39 -3.21 -12.63 8.74
C ASP A 39 -4.37 -12.12 9.59
N PRO A 40 -5.37 -12.99 9.84
CA PRO A 40 -6.58 -12.63 10.59
C PRO A 40 -6.32 -12.10 12.01
N ALA A 41 -5.10 -12.28 12.54
CA ALA A 41 -4.68 -11.73 13.82
C ALA A 41 -4.62 -10.19 13.82
N TYR A 42 -4.41 -9.56 12.65
CA TYR A 42 -4.33 -8.10 12.50
C TYR A 42 -5.60 -7.48 11.89
N GLY A 43 -6.49 -8.31 11.35
CA GLY A 43 -7.74 -7.88 10.76
C GLY A 43 -8.24 -8.86 9.69
N PRO A 44 -9.53 -8.81 9.33
CA PRO A 44 -10.10 -9.71 8.33
C PRO A 44 -9.52 -9.53 6.92
N PHE A 45 -8.92 -8.37 6.64
CA PHE A 45 -8.35 -8.04 5.34
C PHE A 45 -6.83 -7.81 5.39
N ALA A 46 -6.21 -8.01 6.55
CA ALA A 46 -4.77 -7.81 6.70
C ALA A 46 -4.01 -8.92 5.96
N ALA A 47 -3.07 -8.52 5.10
CA ALA A 47 -2.20 -9.43 4.36
C ALA A 47 -0.73 -9.10 4.64
N ARG A 48 0.04 -10.08 5.10
CA ARG A 48 1.49 -9.97 5.28
C ARG A 48 2.22 -10.09 3.96
N PHE A 49 3.28 -9.30 3.81
CA PHE A 49 4.26 -9.39 2.74
C PHE A 49 5.66 -9.52 3.36
N GLY A 50 6.33 -10.64 3.08
CA GLY A 50 7.63 -10.93 3.69
C GLY A 50 7.55 -11.05 5.22
N LYS A 51 8.52 -10.47 5.94
CA LYS A 51 8.65 -10.61 7.40
C LYS A 51 8.07 -9.45 8.21
N SER A 52 7.98 -8.27 7.63
CA SER A 52 7.76 -7.02 8.38
C SER A 52 6.76 -6.07 7.73
N ALA A 53 6.32 -6.34 6.50
CA ALA A 53 5.35 -5.49 5.82
C ALA A 53 3.97 -6.12 5.86
N PHE A 54 2.95 -5.28 5.87
CA PHE A 54 1.57 -5.68 5.75
C PHE A 54 0.83 -4.69 4.86
N PHE A 55 -0.20 -5.18 4.20
CA PHE A 55 -1.20 -4.40 3.51
C PHE A 55 -2.53 -4.67 4.18
N ASP A 56 -3.37 -3.66 4.32
CA ASP A 56 -4.73 -3.84 4.84
C ASP A 56 -5.73 -3.10 3.99
N TRP A 57 -6.97 -3.58 3.97
CA TRP A 57 -8.07 -2.93 3.29
C TRP A 57 -8.91 -2.13 4.28
N TYR A 58 -9.17 -0.87 3.98
CA TYR A 58 -10.00 0.00 4.81
C TYR A 58 -10.76 1.00 3.93
N GLU A 59 -12.08 1.04 4.09
CA GLU A 59 -12.98 1.99 3.41
C GLU A 59 -12.73 2.10 1.90
N GLY A 60 -12.51 0.98 1.22
CA GLY A 60 -12.32 0.97 -0.23
C GLY A 60 -10.91 1.31 -0.71
N ASN A 61 -9.94 1.42 0.20
CA ASN A 61 -8.52 1.64 -0.10
C ASN A 61 -7.67 0.50 0.46
N VAL A 62 -6.49 0.26 -0.13
CA VAL A 62 -5.48 -0.65 0.44
C VAL A 62 -4.32 0.17 0.97
N LEU A 63 -3.93 -0.01 2.23
CA LEU A 63 -2.93 0.82 2.91
C LEU A 63 -1.74 0.02 3.44
N THR A 64 -0.59 0.69 3.55
CA THR A 64 0.61 0.22 4.24
C THR A 64 1.28 1.39 4.94
N THR A 65 1.92 1.12 6.07
CA THR A 65 2.70 2.10 6.84
C THR A 65 4.17 1.70 6.85
N ASP A 66 5.08 2.69 6.93
CA ASP A 66 6.53 2.49 7.08
C ASP A 66 7.13 1.57 5.99
N ALA A 67 6.62 1.72 4.77
CA ALA A 67 7.03 0.92 3.62
C ALA A 67 8.51 1.11 3.27
N ASP A 68 9.20 0.03 2.97
CA ASP A 68 10.52 0.05 2.34
C ASP A 68 10.40 -0.03 0.82
N PHE A 69 11.55 -0.05 0.12
CA PHE A 69 11.58 -0.12 -1.33
C PHE A 69 10.87 -1.36 -1.90
N ALA A 70 10.98 -2.52 -1.22
CA ALA A 70 10.35 -3.75 -1.66
C ALA A 70 8.82 -3.70 -1.43
N THR A 71 8.39 -3.18 -0.28
CA THR A 71 6.97 -2.96 0.03
C THR A 71 6.33 -2.02 -0.98
N VAL A 72 6.98 -0.91 -1.33
CA VAL A 72 6.47 0.04 -2.33
C VAL A 72 6.43 -0.58 -3.72
N SER A 73 7.46 -1.34 -4.09
CA SER A 73 7.48 -2.07 -5.37
C SER A 73 6.32 -3.06 -5.46
N LYS A 74 5.99 -3.74 -4.35
CA LYS A 74 4.84 -4.63 -4.27
C LYS A 74 3.52 -3.86 -4.32
N LEU A 75 3.39 -2.78 -3.55
CA LEU A 75 2.21 -1.93 -3.51
C LEU A 75 1.85 -1.39 -4.91
N LEU A 76 2.84 -0.98 -5.70
CA LEU A 76 2.63 -0.51 -7.08
C LEU A 76 2.09 -1.61 -8.00
N ARG A 77 2.61 -2.85 -7.89
CA ARG A 77 2.07 -3.99 -8.65
C ARG A 77 0.63 -4.31 -8.24
N LEU A 78 0.32 -4.20 -6.95
CA LEU A 78 -1.05 -4.37 -6.45
C LEU A 78 -1.95 -3.25 -6.98
N ALA A 79 -1.46 -2.01 -7.07
CA ALA A 79 -2.20 -0.90 -7.64
C ALA A 79 -2.54 -1.13 -9.11
N GLU A 80 -1.57 -1.60 -9.91
CA GLU A 80 -1.81 -2.01 -11.30
C GLU A 80 -2.89 -3.10 -11.40
N ALA A 81 -2.81 -4.15 -10.57
CA ALA A 81 -3.79 -5.23 -10.55
C ALA A 81 -5.21 -4.75 -10.15
N LEU A 82 -5.28 -3.78 -9.24
CA LEU A 82 -6.53 -3.19 -8.75
C LEU A 82 -7.02 -2.01 -9.60
N SER A 83 -6.35 -1.69 -10.72
CA SER A 83 -6.65 -0.50 -11.54
C SER A 83 -6.69 0.79 -10.71
N GLY A 84 -5.80 0.91 -9.72
CA GLY A 84 -5.68 2.05 -8.81
C GLY A 84 -4.35 2.78 -8.97
N ILE A 85 -4.20 3.85 -8.19
CA ILE A 85 -3.00 4.67 -8.09
C ILE A 85 -2.47 4.63 -6.65
N VAL A 86 -1.15 4.79 -6.49
CA VAL A 86 -0.52 4.89 -5.17
C VAL A 86 -0.43 6.36 -4.76
N GLN A 87 -1.09 6.71 -3.67
CA GLN A 87 -1.10 8.05 -3.08
C GLN A 87 -0.48 8.04 -1.68
N GLY A 88 0.36 9.03 -1.40
CA GLY A 88 0.92 9.30 -0.07
C GLY A 88 0.03 10.19 0.80
N ASP A 89 0.39 10.32 2.07
CA ASP A 89 -0.34 11.14 3.05
C ASP A 89 -0.47 12.62 2.67
N ASN A 90 0.49 13.17 1.92
CA ASN A 90 0.48 14.58 1.51
C ASN A 90 -0.19 14.78 0.14
N GLY A 91 -0.86 13.74 -0.39
CA GLY A 91 -1.54 13.76 -1.69
C GLY A 91 -0.60 13.54 -2.87
N GLU A 92 0.67 13.19 -2.64
CA GLU A 92 1.63 12.86 -3.68
C GLU A 92 1.34 11.50 -4.33
N PHE A 93 1.59 11.38 -5.63
CA PHE A 93 1.40 10.14 -6.37
C PHE A 93 2.72 9.53 -6.77
N TYR A 94 2.77 8.20 -6.76
CA TYR A 94 3.95 7.45 -7.14
C TYR A 94 3.60 6.43 -8.22
N ASP A 95 4.32 6.48 -9.33
CA ASP A 95 4.22 5.49 -10.41
C ASP A 95 5.36 4.47 -10.34
N THR A 96 6.45 4.78 -9.63
CA THR A 96 7.61 3.88 -9.48
C THR A 96 8.21 3.93 -8.09
N ALA A 97 8.78 2.80 -7.64
CA ALA A 97 9.49 2.74 -6.37
C ALA A 97 10.73 3.64 -6.34
N ASN A 98 11.34 3.90 -7.50
CA ASN A 98 12.46 4.84 -7.62
C ASN A 98 12.03 6.29 -7.41
N GLN A 99 10.87 6.69 -7.95
CA GLN A 99 10.30 8.01 -7.69
C GLN A 99 10.03 8.17 -6.19
N TRP A 100 9.31 7.22 -5.60
CA TRP A 100 9.08 7.20 -4.15
C TRP A 100 10.37 7.30 -3.34
N SER A 101 11.40 6.54 -3.69
CA SER A 101 12.67 6.56 -2.95
C SER A 101 13.37 7.93 -2.98
N ARG A 102 13.17 8.73 -4.04
CA ARG A 102 13.76 10.06 -4.18
C ARG A 102 12.94 11.13 -3.48
N GLU A 103 11.62 10.99 -3.53
CA GLU A 103 10.64 12.01 -3.13
C GLU A 103 10.04 11.76 -1.76
N ARG A 104 10.27 10.58 -1.14
CA ARG A 104 9.70 10.24 0.16
C ARG A 104 9.97 11.36 1.19
N PRO A 105 8.95 11.82 1.93
CA PRO A 105 9.12 12.87 2.92
C PRO A 105 10.23 12.51 3.91
N ARG A 106 11.22 13.41 4.05
CA ARG A 106 12.35 13.21 4.97
C ARG A 106 11.89 13.41 6.41
N GLY A 107 11.39 12.33 7.03
CA GLY A 107 11.01 12.29 8.45
C GLY A 107 11.54 11.08 9.24
N HIS A 108 12.06 10.04 8.57
CA HIS A 108 12.55 8.84 9.24
C HIS A 108 14.05 8.66 9.06
N LYS A 109 14.73 8.53 10.21
CA LYS A 109 16.17 8.35 10.33
C LYS A 109 16.63 7.26 9.36
N GLN A 110 17.61 7.59 8.53
CA GLN A 110 18.54 6.59 8.04
C GLN A 110 19.24 6.01 9.28
N HIS A 111 18.78 4.87 9.79
CA HIS A 111 19.68 4.02 10.56
C HIS A 111 20.72 3.52 9.56
N GLY A 112 21.89 4.15 9.62
CA GLY A 112 22.95 4.00 8.65
C GLY A 112 23.50 2.59 8.55
N ARG A 113 24.33 2.40 7.54
CA ARG A 113 25.43 1.45 7.62
C ARG A 113 26.74 2.19 7.39
N ALA A 114 27.56 2.09 8.45
CA ALA A 114 29.00 2.25 8.60
C ALA A 114 29.82 2.60 7.36
#